data_AF-A0A536GJS2-F1
#
_entry.id   AF-A0A536GJS2-F1
#
_cell.length_a   1.000
_cell.length_b   1.000
_cell.length_c   1.000
_cell.angle_alpha   90.00
_cell.angle_beta   90.00
_cell.angle_gamma   90.00
#
_symmetry.space_group_name_H-M   'P 1'
#
loop_
_entity.id
_entity.type
_entity.pdbx_description
1 polymer ?
#
loop_
_entity_poly.entity_id
_entity_poly.type
_entity_poly.pdbx_seq_one_letter_code
_entity_poly.pdbx_strand_id
1 'polypeptide(L)'
;MSEHELMLVQLGDILAKVARPYRCDDVLPVDVRAALWQIGLPCHELTPREELVVRLWAKKRSLLTAMQPGWGGPGVTPPAAA
;
A
#
# COMPACT_ATOMS: atom_id res chain seq x y z
N MET A 1 -16.87 -9.45 -2.12
CA MET A 1 -15.56 -8.90 -1.73
C MET A 1 -15.82 -7.63 -0.96
N SER A 2 -15.20 -7.49 0.21
CA SER A 2 -15.24 -6.27 1.00
C SER A 2 -14.46 -5.15 0.30
N GLU A 3 -14.85 -3.89 0.51
CA GLU A 3 -14.21 -2.71 -0.09
C GLU A 3 -12.70 -2.67 0.18
N HIS A 4 -12.29 -3.07 1.39
CA HIS A 4 -10.89 -3.18 1.78
C HIS A 4 -10.10 -4.28 1.02
N GLU A 5 -10.74 -5.40 0.67
CA GLU A 5 -10.12 -6.44 -0.17
C GLU A 5 -9.88 -5.93 -1.59
N LEU A 6 -10.85 -5.18 -2.14
CA LEU A 6 -10.74 -4.52 -3.44
C LEU A 6 -9.60 -3.50 -3.45
N MET A 7 -9.48 -2.67 -2.40
CA MET A 7 -8.36 -1.75 -2.25
C MET A 7 -7.01 -2.47 -2.14
N LEU A 8 -6.93 -3.61 -1.45
CA LEU A 8 -5.70 -4.39 -1.36
C LEU A 8 -5.26 -4.97 -2.71
N VAL A 9 -6.22 -5.47 -3.51
CA VAL A 9 -5.96 -5.95 -4.86
C VAL A 9 -5.43 -4.81 -5.74
N GLN A 10 -6.08 -3.65 -5.70
CA GLN A 10 -5.63 -2.46 -6.45
C GLN A 10 -4.23 -2.01 -6.00
N LEU A 11 -3.96 -1.96 -4.69
CA LEU A 11 -2.63 -1.63 -4.16
C LEU A 11 -1.56 -2.62 -4.60
N GLY A 12 -1.88 -3.92 -4.63
CA GLY A 12 -0.99 -4.97 -5.11
C GLY A 12 -0.61 -4.78 -6.57
N ASP A 13 -1.59 -4.47 -7.42
CA ASP A 13 -1.39 -4.22 -8.85
C ASP A 13 -0.51 -2.97 -9.10
N ILE A 14 -0.79 -1.88 -8.37
CA ILE A 14 0.01 -0.64 -8.42
C ILE A 14 1.45 -0.93 -7.96
N LEU A 15 1.63 -1.65 -6.85
CA LEU A 15 2.95 -2.04 -6.34
C LEU A 15 3.73 -2.86 -7.37
N ALA A 16 3.10 -3.83 -8.03
CA ALA A 16 3.74 -4.63 -9.06
C ALA A 16 4.18 -3.77 -10.26
N LYS A 17 3.38 -2.77 -10.63
CA LYS A 17 3.71 -1.81 -11.69
C LYS A 17 4.80 -0.83 -11.31
N VAL A 18 4.94 -0.46 -10.03
CA VAL A 18 6.01 0.44 -9.56
C VAL A 18 7.32 -0.33 -9.29
N ALA A 19 7.24 -1.55 -8.76
CA ALA A 19 8.39 -2.37 -8.34
C ALA A 19 9.02 -3.18 -9.48
N ARG A 20 8.43 -3.18 -10.68
CA ARG A 20 9.06 -3.78 -11.87
C ARG A 20 10.45 -3.13 -12.12
N PRO A 21 11.40 -3.85 -12.72
CA PRO A 21 12.71 -3.32 -13.05
C PRO A 21 12.57 -2.36 -14.25
N TYR A 22 12.27 -1.11 -13.96
CA TYR A 22 12.37 -0.01 -14.92
C TYR A 22 13.72 0.70 -14.71
N ARG A 23 14.16 1.48 -15.69
CA ARG A 23 15.33 2.34 -15.51
C ARG A 23 15.00 3.42 -14.48
N CYS A 24 15.99 3.89 -13.71
CA CYS A 24 15.78 4.93 -12.69
C CYS A 24 15.11 6.19 -13.24
N ASP A 25 15.36 6.51 -14.51
CA ASP A 25 14.81 7.69 -15.21
C ASP A 25 13.45 7.46 -15.87
N ASP A 26 12.89 6.24 -15.80
CA ASP A 26 11.60 5.94 -16.41
C ASP A 26 10.46 6.59 -15.60
N VAL A 27 9.82 7.57 -16.23
CA VAL A 27 8.60 8.21 -15.76
C VAL A 27 7.53 7.15 -15.50
N LEU A 28 6.83 7.29 -14.37
CA LEU A 28 5.71 6.41 -14.05
C LEU A 28 4.60 6.52 -15.11
N PRO A 29 4.02 5.39 -15.56
CA PRO A 29 2.90 5.40 -16.48
C PRO A 29 1.75 6.26 -15.93
N VAL A 30 1.06 6.98 -16.82
CA VAL A 30 -0.06 7.86 -16.45
C VAL A 30 -1.13 7.13 -15.64
N ASP A 31 -1.42 5.87 -15.98
CA ASP A 31 -2.38 5.04 -15.25
C ASP A 31 -1.96 4.77 -13.81
N VAL A 32 -0.66 4.59 -13.58
CA VAL A 32 -0.10 4.37 -12.24
C VAL A 32 -0.20 5.65 -11.40
N ARG A 33 0.08 6.82 -12.00
CA ARG A 33 -0.07 8.12 -11.34
C ARG A 33 -1.52 8.42 -11.00
N ALA A 34 -2.44 8.17 -11.93
CA ALA A 34 -3.87 8.34 -11.71
C ALA A 34 -4.36 7.41 -10.58
N ALA A 35 -3.94 6.14 -10.59
CA ALA A 35 -4.29 5.18 -9.54
C ALA A 35 -3.71 5.60 -8.17
N LEU A 36 -2.48 6.09 -8.11
CA LEU A 36 -1.86 6.64 -6.90
C LEU A 36 -2.67 7.82 -6.34
N TRP A 37 -3.14 8.72 -7.20
CA TRP A 37 -4.02 9.82 -6.82
C TRP A 37 -5.37 9.34 -6.25
N GLN A 38 -6.00 8.35 -6.88
CA GLN A 38 -7.27 7.78 -6.41
C GLN A 38 -7.15 7.17 -5.01
N ILE A 39 -5.97 6.63 -4.68
CA ILE A 39 -5.70 6.08 -3.35
C ILE A 39 -5.12 7.14 -2.38
N GLY A 40 -5.15 8.43 -2.69
CA GLY A 40 -4.70 9.49 -1.80
C GLY A 40 -3.19 9.57 -1.62
N LEU A 41 -2.41 9.06 -2.58
CA LEU A 41 -0.95 9.17 -2.63
C LEU A 41 -0.57 10.13 -3.77
N PRO A 42 -0.51 11.45 -3.52
CA PRO A 42 -0.07 12.38 -4.54
C PRO A 42 1.40 12.10 -4.89
N CYS A 43 1.64 11.79 -6.17
CA CYS A 43 2.96 11.67 -6.75
C CYS A 43 3.21 12.88 -7.66
N HIS A 44 4.30 13.60 -7.41
CA HIS A 44 4.78 14.66 -8.30
C HIS A 44 5.91 14.13 -9.19
N GLU A 45 6.22 14.84 -10.28
CA GLU A 45 7.28 14.46 -11.22
C GLU A 45 8.66 14.38 -10.55
N LEU A 46 8.83 15.06 -9.41
CA LEU A 46 10.04 15.05 -8.59
C LEU A 46 10.04 13.98 -7.49
N THR A 47 8.94 13.25 -7.27
CA THR A 47 8.89 12.25 -6.21
C THR A 47 9.66 11.00 -6.65
N PRO A 48 10.74 10.62 -5.95
CA PRO A 48 11.51 9.45 -6.33
C PRO A 48 10.69 8.17 -6.19
N ARG A 49 10.92 7.22 -7.09
CA ARG A 49 10.18 5.95 -7.14
C ARG A 49 10.32 5.15 -5.84
N GLU A 50 11.48 5.17 -5.22
CA GLU A 50 11.76 4.51 -3.94
C GLU A 50 10.82 5.00 -2.84
N GLU A 51 10.61 6.31 -2.77
CA GLU A 51 9.68 6.91 -1.80
C GLU A 51 8.24 6.49 -2.08
N LEU A 52 7.84 6.36 -3.35
CA LEU A 52 6.53 5.83 -3.71
C LEU A 52 6.36 4.37 -3.30
N VAL A 53 7.39 3.52 -3.48
CA VAL A 53 7.37 2.13 -3.02
C VAL A 53 7.20 2.06 -1.50
N VAL A 54 7.95 2.88 -0.75
CA VAL A 54 7.86 2.94 0.72
C VAL A 54 6.46 3.37 1.17
N ARG A 55 5.91 4.44 0.56
CA ARG A 55 4.57 4.95 0.89
C ARG A 55 3.47 3.95 0.53
N LEU A 56 3.57 3.28 -0.62
CA LEU A 56 2.65 2.21 -1.03
C LEU A 56 2.69 1.03 -0.06
N TRP A 57 3.89 0.62 0.38
CA TRP A 57 4.07 -0.44 1.37
C TRP A 57 3.48 -0.07 2.73
N ALA A 58 3.71 1.17 3.18
CA ALA A 58 3.12 1.68 4.41
C ALA A 58 1.60 1.63 4.35
N LYS A 59 1.00 2.08 3.23
CA LYS A 59 -0.45 2.07 3.03
C LYS A 59 -1.03 0.65 2.97
N LYS A 60 -0.37 -0.26 2.26
CA LYS A 60 -0.74 -1.68 2.22
C LYS A 60 -0.70 -2.30 3.62
N ARG A 61 0.34 -2.00 4.42
CA ARG A 61 0.44 -2.46 5.81
C ARG A 61 -0.67 -1.87 6.68
N SER A 62 -0.94 -0.57 6.59
CA SER A 62 -2.04 0.05 7.34
C SER A 62 -3.40 -0.56 7.00
N LEU A 63 -3.67 -0.84 5.72
CA LEU A 63 -4.90 -1.52 5.30
C LEU A 63 -4.96 -2.96 5.83
N LEU A 64 -3.87 -3.71 5.76
CA LEU A 64 -3.79 -5.05 6.34
C LEU A 64 -4.02 -5.01 7.87
N THR A 65 -3.45 -4.04 8.57
CA THR A 65 -3.68 -3.85 10.01
C THR A 65 -5.13 -3.46 10.30
N ALA A 66 -5.74 -2.59 9.50
CA ALA A 66 -7.15 -2.19 9.65
C ALA A 66 -8.13 -3.34 9.34
N MET A 67 -7.74 -4.28 8.47
CA MET A 67 -8.51 -5.48 8.15
C MET A 67 -8.28 -6.65 9.09
N GLN A 68 -7.22 -6.62 9.91
CA GLN A 68 -7.06 -7.62 10.97
C GLN A 68 -8.18 -7.42 12.00
N PRO A 69 -9.05 -8.41 12.22
CA PRO A 69 -10.00 -8.36 13.33
C PRO A 69 -9.21 -8.54 14.62
N GLY A 70 -8.86 -7.43 15.27
CA GLY A 70 -8.47 -7.43 16.68
C GLY A 70 -7.04 -7.87 17.00
N TRP A 71 -6.01 -7.38 16.30
CA TRP A 71 -4.73 -7.24 17.00
C TRP A 71 -4.85 -6.03 17.93
N GLY A 72 -5.38 -6.32 19.12
CA GLY A 72 -5.52 -5.34 20.18
C GLY A 72 -4.20 -4.63 20.44
N GLY A 73 -4.32 -3.35 20.80
CA GLY A 73 -3.19 -2.54 21.22
C GLY A 73 -2.39 -3.20 22.35
N PRO A 74 -1.22 -2.64 22.69
CA PRO A 74 -0.35 -3.18 23.73
C PRO A 74 -1.11 -3.23 25.06
N GLY A 75 -1.61 -4.43 25.42
CA GLY A 75 -2.49 -4.63 26.57
C GLY A 75 -3.37 -5.88 26.54
N VAL A 76 -3.43 -6.64 25.44
CA VAL A 76 -4.18 -7.90 25.40
C VAL A 76 -3.30 -9.06 25.85
N THR A 77 -3.40 -9.40 27.13
CA THR A 77 -2.94 -10.67 27.69
C THR A 77 -3.56 -11.84 26.93
N PRO A 78 -2.78 -12.85 26.48
CA PRO A 78 -3.37 -14.07 25.94
C PRO A 78 -4.16 -14.78 27.06
N PRO A 79 -5.30 -15.45 26.74
CA PRO A 79 -6.01 -16.23 27.73
C PRO A 79 -5.07 -17.33 28.25
N ALA A 80 -4.96 -17.43 29.57
CA ALA A 80 -4.25 -18.51 30.22
C ALA A 80 -4.83 -19.83 29.71
N ALA A 81 -3.96 -20.67 29.13
CA ALA A 81 -4.31 -22.04 28.83
C ALA A 81 -4.71 -22.71 30.15
N ALA A 82 -5.98 -23.10 30.24
CA ALA A 82 -6.53 -23.91 31.32
C ALA A 82 -6.17 -25.39 31.11
#